data_AF-A0A0W0ZY20-F1
#
_entry.id   AF-A0A0W0ZY20-F1
#
_cell.length_a   1.000
_cell.length_b   1.000
_cell.length_c   1.000
_cell.angle_alpha   90.00
_cell.angle_beta   90.00
_cell.angle_gamma   90.00
#
_symmetry.space_group_name_H-M   'P 1'
#
loop_
_entity.id
_entity.type
_entity.pdbx_description
1 polymer ?
#
loop_
_entity_poly.entity_id
_entity_poly.type
_entity_poly.pdbx_seq_one_letter_code
_entity_poly.pdbx_strand_id
1 'polypeptide(L)'
;MPIQPNDLLILSKSLLNKATEEVEFRTCSNRSYYACYQEGCRIAPKATGYKPPSQNKKNIGHTDLHTLLSNHENQTPPNHRSQKDKAIIYIGVLMKQCFNLRVKADYRFNDTFQYNQALMAHLLADKIIKKATKLIP
;
A
#
# COMPACT_ATOMS: atom_id res chain seq x y z
N MET A 1 1.06 -19.65 5.15
CA MET A 1 2.37 -19.05 5.44
C MET A 1 2.27 -17.55 5.19
N PRO A 2 2.25 -16.67 6.20
CA PRO A 2 2.16 -15.25 5.91
C PRO A 2 3.55 -14.76 5.50
N ILE A 3 3.79 -14.66 4.19
CA ILE A 3 4.93 -13.96 3.60
C ILE A 3 4.92 -12.53 4.17
N GLN A 4 6.04 -12.05 4.71
CA GLN A 4 6.11 -10.72 5.32
C GLN A 4 6.09 -9.62 4.24
N PRO A 5 5.66 -8.40 4.57
CA PRO A 5 5.67 -7.27 3.63
C PRO A 5 7.02 -7.06 2.95
N ASN A 6 8.12 -7.18 3.71
CA ASN A 6 9.48 -7.03 3.19
C ASN A 6 9.85 -8.13 2.19
N ASP A 7 9.41 -9.37 2.42
CA ASP A 7 9.67 -10.48 1.51
C ASP A 7 8.95 -10.24 0.17
N LEU A 8 7.69 -9.76 0.21
CA LEU A 8 6.96 -9.37 -1.00
C LEU A 8 7.66 -8.24 -1.76
N LEU A 9 8.23 -7.27 -1.06
CA LEU A 9 8.97 -6.16 -1.67
C LEU A 9 10.29 -6.63 -2.31
N ILE A 10 11.02 -7.53 -1.65
CA ILE A 10 12.25 -8.15 -2.17
C ILE A 10 11.93 -8.96 -3.43
N LEU A 11 10.88 -9.79 -3.39
CA LEU A 11 10.41 -10.57 -4.53
C LEU A 11 9.97 -9.67 -5.70
N SER A 12 9.24 -8.59 -5.40
CA SER A 12 8.88 -7.57 -6.39
C SER A 12 10.10 -6.97 -7.06
N LYS A 13 11.13 -6.57 -6.29
CA LYS A 13 12.37 -6.01 -6.83
C LYS A 13 13.13 -7.00 -7.70
N SER A 14 13.26 -8.24 -7.22
CA SER A 14 13.96 -9.31 -7.93
C SER A 14 13.29 -9.60 -9.28
N LEU A 15 11.96 -9.65 -9.30
CA LEU A 15 11.18 -9.81 -10.52
C LEU A 15 11.37 -8.61 -11.45
N LEU A 16 11.25 -7.38 -10.95
CA LEU A 16 11.37 -6.17 -11.76
C LEU A 16 12.74 -6.08 -12.46
N ASN A 17 13.82 -6.46 -11.79
CA ASN A 17 15.17 -6.44 -12.36
C ASN A 17 15.38 -7.44 -13.51
N LYS A 18 14.53 -8.46 -13.62
CA LYS A 18 14.62 -9.52 -14.63
C LYS A 18 13.49 -9.45 -15.66
N ALA A 19 12.49 -8.61 -15.41
CA ALA A 19 11.28 -8.56 -16.19
C ALA A 19 11.53 -8.00 -17.59
N THR A 20 11.12 -8.75 -18.60
CA THR A 20 11.13 -8.35 -20.01
C THR A 20 9.72 -8.21 -20.57
N GLU A 21 8.76 -8.90 -19.96
CA GLU A 21 7.39 -9.00 -20.46
C GLU A 21 6.37 -8.28 -19.57
N GLU A 22 5.27 -7.85 -20.17
CA GLU A 22 4.19 -7.15 -19.48
C GLU A 22 3.60 -7.95 -18.31
N VAL A 23 3.48 -9.27 -18.45
CA VAL A 23 2.98 -10.16 -17.39
C VAL A 23 3.82 -10.06 -16.11
N GLU A 24 5.12 -9.85 -16.24
CA GLU A 24 6.05 -9.71 -15.13
C GLU A 24 5.92 -8.32 -14.50
N PHE A 25 5.75 -7.27 -15.30
CA PHE A 25 5.48 -5.91 -14.79
C PHE A 25 4.19 -5.88 -13.96
N ARG A 26 3.12 -6.54 -14.44
CA ARG A 26 1.84 -6.66 -13.72
C ARG A 26 2.02 -7.43 -12.42
N THR A 27 2.72 -8.56 -12.46
CA THR A 27 3.02 -9.38 -11.27
C THR A 27 3.84 -8.60 -10.22
N CYS A 28 4.79 -7.78 -10.67
CA CYS A 28 5.57 -6.91 -9.79
C CYS A 28 4.67 -5.89 -9.07
N SER A 29 3.76 -5.26 -9.81
CA SER A 29 2.81 -4.28 -9.24
C SER A 29 1.89 -4.93 -8.20
N ASN A 30 1.39 -6.14 -8.48
CA ASN A 30 0.58 -6.92 -7.56
C ASN A 30 1.32 -7.18 -6.24
N ARG A 31 2.55 -7.72 -6.30
CA ARG A 31 3.38 -8.00 -5.10
C ARG A 31 3.70 -6.74 -4.32
N SER A 32 4.04 -5.65 -5.00
CA SER A 32 4.28 -4.34 -4.39
C SER A 32 3.07 -3.86 -3.60
N TYR A 33 1.88 -3.96 -4.20
CA TYR A 33 0.64 -3.55 -3.54
C TYR A 33 0.32 -4.40 -2.31
N TYR A 34 0.44 -5.73 -2.40
CA TYR A 34 0.17 -6.59 -1.24
C TYR A 34 1.14 -6.36 -0.09
N ALA A 35 2.40 -6.02 -0.37
CA ALA A 35 3.35 -5.58 0.65
C ALA A 35 2.83 -4.33 1.39
N CYS A 36 2.40 -3.30 0.66
CA CYS A 36 1.77 -2.11 1.23
C CYS A 36 0.50 -2.42 2.02
N TYR A 37 -0.34 -3.31 1.48
CA TYR A 37 -1.64 -3.63 2.06
C TYR A 37 -1.48 -4.31 3.42
N GLN A 38 -0.62 -5.31 3.50
CA GLN A 38 -0.31 -5.98 4.77
C GLN A 38 0.23 -4.99 5.80
N GLU A 39 1.15 -4.11 5.38
CA GLU A 39 1.73 -3.10 6.26
C GLU A 39 0.69 -2.04 6.69
N GLY A 40 -0.18 -1.63 5.77
CA GLY A 40 -1.32 -0.76 6.05
C GLY A 40 -2.28 -1.38 7.09
N CYS A 41 -2.60 -2.66 6.94
CA CYS A 41 -3.41 -3.40 7.91
C CYS A 41 -2.75 -3.47 9.29
N ARG A 42 -1.41 -3.54 9.35
CA ARG A 42 -0.65 -3.50 10.61
C ARG A 42 -0.75 -2.14 11.30
N ILE A 43 -0.61 -1.05 10.55
CA ILE A 43 -0.56 0.29 11.14
C ILE A 43 -1.94 0.91 11.38
N ALA A 44 -2.94 0.63 10.56
CA ALA A 44 -4.21 1.34 10.60
C ALA A 44 -4.93 1.24 11.97
N PRO A 45 -5.06 0.05 12.61
CA PRO A 45 -5.68 -0.04 13.93
C PRO A 45 -4.90 0.72 15.01
N LYS A 46 -3.57 0.69 14.94
CA LYS A 46 -2.68 1.36 15.90
C LYS A 46 -2.62 2.88 15.69
N ALA A 47 -2.82 3.34 14.46
CA ALA A 47 -2.76 4.74 14.07
C ALA A 47 -4.10 5.46 14.27
N THR A 48 -5.21 4.78 13.99
CA THR A 48 -6.55 5.39 13.90
C THR A 48 -7.53 4.90 14.96
N GLY A 49 -7.16 3.87 15.73
CA GLY A 49 -8.08 3.19 16.64
C GLY A 49 -9.16 2.36 15.95
N TYR A 50 -9.13 2.25 14.61
CA TYR A 50 -10.12 1.50 13.84
C TYR A 50 -10.16 0.03 14.25
N LYS A 51 -11.38 -0.44 14.54
CA LYS A 51 -11.68 -1.86 14.80
C LYS A 51 -12.60 -2.36 13.68
N PRO A 52 -12.29 -3.50 13.03
CA PRO A 52 -13.15 -4.07 12.00
C PRO A 52 -14.55 -4.34 12.57
N PRO A 53 -15.63 -4.01 11.84
CA PRO A 53 -17.01 -4.07 12.33
C PRO A 53 -17.56 -5.49 12.57
N SER A 54 -16.76 -6.55 12.38
CA SER A 54 -17.19 -7.93 12.60
C SER A 54 -16.03 -8.80 13.05
N GLN A 55 -16.27 -9.68 14.04
CA GLN A 55 -15.34 -10.74 14.45
C GLN A 55 -14.95 -11.68 13.28
N ASN A 56 -15.75 -11.73 12.21
CA ASN A 56 -15.48 -12.53 11.01
C ASN A 56 -14.71 -11.78 9.91
N LYS A 57 -14.65 -10.44 9.95
CA LYS A 57 -13.83 -9.64 9.01
C LYS A 57 -12.47 -9.37 9.65
N LYS A 58 -11.53 -10.29 9.45
CA LYS A 58 -10.15 -10.16 9.96
C LYS A 58 -9.39 -8.99 9.32
N ASN A 59 -9.80 -8.53 8.13
CA ASN A 59 -9.04 -7.54 7.35
C ASN A 59 -9.91 -6.35 6.90
N ILE A 60 -9.27 -5.18 6.84
CA ILE A 60 -9.84 -3.93 6.30
C ILE A 60 -9.91 -4.06 4.77
N GLY A 61 -11.02 -3.67 4.15
CA GLY A 61 -11.14 -3.67 2.68
C GLY A 61 -10.06 -2.82 2.01
N HIS A 62 -9.66 -3.19 0.79
CA HIS A 62 -8.59 -2.50 0.05
C HIS A 62 -8.83 -0.99 -0.08
N THR A 63 -10.05 -0.62 -0.47
CA THR A 63 -10.47 0.78 -0.61
C THR A 63 -10.65 1.46 0.74
N ASP A 64 -11.25 0.76 1.69
CA ASP A 64 -11.48 1.27 3.05
C ASP A 64 -10.16 1.62 3.73
N LEU A 65 -9.13 0.80 3.53
CA LEU A 65 -7.83 0.96 4.18
C LEU A 65 -7.13 2.26 3.78
N HIS A 66 -6.96 2.49 2.48
CA HIS A 66 -6.28 3.72 2.03
C HIS A 66 -7.13 4.97 2.31
N THR A 67 -8.47 4.83 2.32
CA THR A 67 -9.41 5.93 2.61
C THR A 67 -9.38 6.30 4.08
N LEU A 68 -9.39 5.31 4.97
CA LEU A 68 -9.23 5.49 6.41
C LEU A 68 -7.94 6.24 6.73
N LEU A 69 -6.82 5.83 6.11
CA LEU A 69 -5.53 6.46 6.33
C LEU A 69 -5.46 7.87 5.71
N SER A 70 -5.97 8.07 4.48
CA SER A 70 -5.94 9.39 3.83
C SER A 70 -6.85 10.41 4.52
N ASN A 71 -7.98 9.95 5.05
CA ASN A 71 -8.99 10.80 5.70
C ASN A 71 -8.80 10.88 7.22
N HIS A 72 -7.68 10.39 7.75
CA HIS A 72 -7.27 10.57 9.16
C HIS A 72 -7.31 12.05 9.58
N GLU A 73 -7.14 12.91 8.59
CA GLU A 73 -7.26 14.37 8.65
C GLU A 73 -8.59 14.90 9.20
N ASN A 74 -9.68 14.14 9.10
CA ASN A 74 -11.01 14.52 9.59
C ASN A 74 -11.16 14.33 11.11
N GLN A 75 -10.18 13.69 11.76
CA GLN A 75 -10.17 13.48 13.21
C GLN A 75 -9.52 14.66 13.96
N THR A 76 -8.71 15.47 13.27
CA THR A 76 -7.93 16.55 13.88
C THR A 76 -7.89 17.79 12.98
N PRO A 77 -8.30 18.99 13.47
CA PRO A 77 -8.24 20.22 12.69
C PRO A 77 -6.84 20.50 12.12
N PRO A 78 -6.70 21.10 10.92
CA PRO A 78 -5.41 21.28 10.23
C PRO A 78 -4.30 21.88 11.10
N ASN A 79 -4.64 22.89 11.92
CA ASN A 79 -3.70 23.61 12.77
C ASN A 79 -3.22 22.80 13.99
N HIS A 80 -3.86 21.67 14.28
CA HIS A 80 -3.55 20.79 15.41
C HIS A 80 -2.95 19.44 14.97
N ARG A 81 -2.72 19.25 13.66
CA ARG A 81 -2.18 18.00 13.12
C ARG A 81 -0.73 17.82 13.50
N SER A 82 -0.47 16.74 14.23
CA SER A 82 0.89 16.31 14.55
C SER A 82 1.64 15.85 13.30
N GLN A 83 2.97 15.74 13.39
CA GLN A 83 3.77 15.10 12.34
C GLN A 83 3.35 13.64 12.10
N LYS A 84 2.84 12.97 13.15
CA LYS A 84 2.30 11.61 13.06
C LYS A 84 1.07 11.57 12.16
N ASP A 85 0.14 12.50 12.33
CA ASP A 85 -1.07 12.59 11.51
C ASP A 85 -0.74 12.85 10.04
N LYS A 86 0.19 13.77 9.78
CA LYS A 86 0.69 14.05 8.43
C LYS A 86 1.31 12.80 7.78
N ALA A 87 2.05 12.00 8.55
CA ALA A 87 2.64 10.77 8.06
C ALA A 87 1.58 9.70 7.74
N ILE A 88 0.54 9.55 8.56
CA ILE A 88 -0.59 8.63 8.33
C ILE A 88 -1.32 8.98 7.04
N ILE A 89 -1.70 10.25 6.89
CA ILE A 89 -2.38 10.78 5.70
C ILE A 89 -1.54 10.51 4.46
N TYR A 90 -0.25 10.83 4.53
CA TYR A 90 0.69 10.62 3.43
C TYR A 90 0.77 9.14 3.03
N ILE A 91 0.83 8.22 3.99
CA ILE A 91 0.79 6.78 3.71
C ILE A 91 -0.51 6.40 2.97
N GLY A 92 -1.66 6.88 3.43
CA GLY A 92 -2.95 6.62 2.78
C GLY A 92 -2.99 7.09 1.32
N VAL A 93 -2.46 8.29 1.03
CA VAL A 93 -2.35 8.82 -0.33
C VAL A 93 -1.47 7.94 -1.22
N LEU A 94 -0.29 7.54 -0.73
CA LEU A 94 0.60 6.66 -1.49
C LEU A 94 -0.02 5.27 -1.71
N MET A 95 -0.73 4.73 -0.71
CA MET A 95 -1.42 3.45 -0.83
C MET A 95 -2.51 3.51 -1.91
N LYS A 96 -3.26 4.61 -2.01
CA LYS A 96 -4.25 4.81 -3.08
C LYS A 96 -3.58 4.81 -4.46
N GLN A 97 -2.43 5.46 -4.61
CA GLN A 97 -1.68 5.45 -5.87
C GLN A 97 -1.20 4.05 -6.24
N CYS A 98 -0.64 3.31 -5.27
CA CYS A 98 -0.20 1.93 -5.47
C CYS A 98 -1.38 0.99 -5.80
N PHE A 99 -2.53 1.17 -5.14
CA PHE A 99 -3.77 0.45 -5.43
C PHE A 99 -4.25 0.68 -6.87
N ASN A 100 -4.24 1.91 -7.36
CA ASN A 100 -4.64 2.21 -8.74
C ASN A 100 -3.75 1.52 -9.77
N LEU A 101 -2.43 1.46 -9.53
CA LEU A 101 -1.50 0.72 -10.37
C LEU A 101 -1.82 -0.77 -10.35
N ARG A 102 -2.08 -1.34 -9.17
CA ARG A 102 -2.50 -2.74 -9.03
C ARG A 102 -3.84 -3.03 -9.72
N VAL A 103 -4.81 -2.14 -9.64
CA VAL A 103 -6.10 -2.29 -10.32
C VAL A 103 -5.90 -2.31 -11.84
N LYS A 104 -5.04 -1.43 -12.37
CA LYS A 104 -4.68 -1.46 -13.80
C LYS A 104 -3.99 -2.78 -14.16
N ALA A 105 -3.04 -3.22 -13.34
CA ALA A 105 -2.27 -4.45 -13.56
C ALA A 105 -3.12 -5.73 -13.54
N ASP A 106 -4.07 -5.85 -12.61
CA ASP A 106 -4.82 -7.09 -12.39
C ASP A 106 -6.14 -7.15 -13.18
N TYR A 107 -6.75 -6.00 -13.51
CA TYR A 107 -8.14 -5.97 -14.01
C TYR A 107 -8.32 -5.24 -15.34
N ARG A 108 -7.32 -4.47 -15.81
CA ARG A 108 -7.39 -3.76 -17.10
C ARG A 108 -6.51 -4.44 -18.13
N PHE A 109 -6.99 -5.56 -18.65
CA PHE A 109 -6.26 -6.39 -19.62
C PHE A 109 -6.08 -5.71 -20.98
N ASN A 110 -7.00 -4.81 -21.34
CA ASN A 110 -6.93 -4.06 -22.60
C ASN A 110 -5.98 -2.85 -22.54
N ASP A 111 -5.56 -2.44 -21.35
CA ASP A 111 -4.64 -1.32 -21.17
C ASP A 111 -3.21 -1.84 -21.06
N THR A 112 -2.27 -1.39 -21.88
CA THR A 112 -0.85 -1.75 -21.73
C THR A 112 -0.31 -1.34 -20.34
N PHE A 113 0.38 -2.26 -19.67
CA PHE A 113 1.06 -2.01 -18.40
C PHE A 113 2.58 -2.05 -18.55
N GLN A 114 3.23 -0.89 -18.38
CA GLN A 114 4.65 -0.71 -18.71
C GLN A 114 5.57 -0.86 -17.49
N TYR A 115 6.86 -1.10 -17.76
CA TYR A 115 7.92 -1.19 -16.74
C TYR A 115 7.94 0.00 -15.76
N ASN A 116 7.80 1.23 -16.26
CA ASN A 116 7.77 2.44 -15.43
C ASN A 116 6.64 2.41 -14.39
N GLN A 117 5.49 1.81 -14.72
CA GLN A 117 4.36 1.66 -13.82
C GLN A 117 4.64 0.62 -12.73
N ALA A 118 5.29 -0.50 -13.09
CA ALA A 118 5.75 -1.50 -12.14
C ALA A 118 6.82 -0.94 -11.18
N LEU A 119 7.80 -0.20 -11.72
CA LEU A 119 8.81 0.50 -10.93
C LEU A 119 8.16 1.52 -9.98
N MET A 120 7.18 2.29 -10.45
CA MET A 120 6.44 3.23 -9.61
C MET A 120 5.71 2.50 -8.47
N ALA A 121 5.05 1.38 -8.74
CA ALA A 121 4.39 0.59 -7.71
C ALA A 121 5.39 0.10 -6.64
N HIS A 122 6.57 -0.37 -7.06
CA HIS A 122 7.65 -0.80 -6.16
C HIS A 122 8.18 0.35 -5.30
N LEU A 123 8.47 1.51 -5.90
CA LEU A 123 8.98 2.69 -5.18
C LEU A 123 7.96 3.24 -4.18
N LEU A 124 6.67 3.24 -4.54
CA LEU A 124 5.60 3.60 -3.62
C LEU A 124 5.58 2.64 -2.43
N ALA A 125 5.69 1.33 -2.69
CA ALA A 125 5.69 0.31 -1.65
C ALA A 125 6.85 0.42 -0.68
N ASP A 126 8.08 0.55 -1.19
CA ASP A 126 9.27 0.78 -0.38
C ASP A 126 9.12 2.02 0.51
N LYS A 127 8.59 3.12 -0.04
CA LYS A 127 8.37 4.36 0.70
C LYS A 127 7.31 4.22 1.79
N ILE A 128 6.23 3.50 1.51
CA ILE A 128 5.16 3.20 2.47
C ILE A 128 5.72 2.40 3.63
N ILE A 129 6.41 1.28 3.34
CA ILE A 129 6.95 0.39 4.38
C ILE A 129 7.94 1.15 5.27
N LYS A 130 8.91 1.85 4.67
CA LYS A 130 9.89 2.66 5.43
C LYS A 130 9.22 3.70 6.34
N LYS A 131 8.15 4.35 5.88
CA LYS A 131 7.41 5.32 6.71
C LYS A 131 6.58 4.64 7.78
N ALA A 132 5.91 3.53 7.46
CA ALA A 132 5.09 2.76 8.38
C ALA A 132 5.91 2.16 9.53
N THR A 133 7.09 1.60 9.25
CA THR A 133 8.01 1.08 10.27
C THR A 133 8.52 2.20 11.19
N LYS A 134 8.83 3.39 10.67
CA LYS A 134 9.24 4.53 11.51
C LYS A 134 8.10 5.09 12.35
N LEU A 135 6.89 5.08 11.81
CA LEU A 135 5.69 5.59 12.47
C LEU A 135 5.27 4.68 13.64
N ILE A 136 5.35 3.38 13.39
CA ILE A 136 4.95 2.32 14.31
C ILE A 136 5.98 1.19 14.20
N PRO A 137 7.05 1.23 15.02
CA PRO A 137 8.06 0.18 15.05
C PRO A 137 7.47 -1.18 15.46
#